data_AF-A0AAU2W304-F1
#
_entry.id   AF-A0AAU2W304-F1
#
_cell.length_a   1.000
_cell.length_b   1.000
_cell.length_c   1.000
_cell.angle_alpha   90.00
_cell.angle_beta   90.00
_cell.angle_gamma   90.00
#
_symmetry.space_group_name_H-M   'P 1'
#
loop_
_entity.id
_entity.type
_entity.pdbx_description
1 polymer ?
#
loop_
_entity_poly.entity_id
_entity_poly.type
_entity_poly.pdbx_seq_one_letter_code
_entity_poly.pdbx_strand_id
1 'polypeptide(L)' 'MSDEPESVSAPLRADPSALRGVTPDSLLHTGASDDPSPEDLVLASGRDLTPQTLEWARRRLAREGRSAIDKQLP' A
#
# COMPACT_ATOMS: atom_id res chain seq x y z
N MET A 1 -6.96 44.43 -6.25
CA MET A 1 -5.89 43.53 -6.71
C MET A 1 -6.46 42.15 -6.55
N SER A 2 -6.76 41.50 -7.68
CA SER A 2 -7.35 40.16 -7.72
C SER A 2 -6.21 39.17 -7.79
N ASP A 3 -6.07 38.33 -6.75
CA ASP A 3 -5.21 37.16 -6.79
C ASP A 3 -6.05 35.97 -7.28
N GLU A 4 -5.79 35.53 -8.51
CA GLU A 4 -6.21 34.21 -8.98
C GLU A 4 -5.18 33.18 -8.49
N PRO A 5 -5.60 32.07 -7.85
CA PRO A 5 -4.67 31.01 -7.51
C PRO A 5 -4.29 30.23 -8.77
N GLU A 6 -3.00 30.29 -9.11
CA GLU A 6 -2.36 29.51 -10.16
C GLU A 6 -2.65 28.01 -9.96
N SER A 7 -3.37 27.41 -10.92
CA SER A 7 -3.66 25.98 -10.96
C SER A 7 -2.36 25.20 -11.19
N VAL A 8 -1.83 24.57 -10.13
CA VAL A 8 -0.65 23.70 -10.25
C VAL A 8 -1.08 22.38 -10.89
N SER A 9 -0.74 22.27 -12.17
CA SER A 9 -0.93 21.09 -13.01
C SER A 9 -0.31 19.84 -12.37
N ALA A 10 -1.06 18.73 -12.38
CA ALA A 10 -0.59 17.42 -11.92
C ALA A 10 0.70 17.00 -12.63
N PRO A 11 1.66 16.34 -11.95
CA PRO A 11 2.87 15.90 -12.61
C PRO A 11 2.54 14.76 -13.57
N LEU A 12 2.88 15.03 -14.82
CA LEU A 12 3.03 14.09 -15.92
C LEU A 12 3.65 12.77 -15.44
N ARG A 13 3.01 11.64 -15.76
CA ARG A 13 3.55 10.28 -15.56
C ARG A 13 5.03 10.28 -15.94
N ALA A 14 5.90 10.11 -14.94
CA ALA A 14 7.34 10.18 -15.13
C ALA A 14 7.78 9.15 -16.19
N ASP A 15 8.49 9.63 -17.21
CA ASP A 15 9.22 8.78 -18.14
C ASP A 15 10.32 8.03 -17.35
N PRO A 16 10.31 6.69 -17.30
CA PRO A 16 11.27 5.93 -16.50
C PRO A 16 12.70 5.97 -17.05
N SER A 17 12.92 6.38 -18.30
CA SER A 17 14.26 6.55 -18.88
C SER A 17 14.91 7.89 -18.51
N ALA A 18 14.14 8.89 -18.08
CA ALA A 18 14.65 10.16 -17.56
C ALA A 18 15.16 10.08 -16.10
N LEU A 19 14.86 9.00 -15.36
CA LEU A 19 15.28 8.77 -13.98
C LEU A 19 16.74 8.28 -13.87
N ARG A 20 17.69 8.97 -14.49
CA ARG A 20 19.13 8.84 -14.17
C ARG A 20 19.41 9.59 -12.85
N GLY A 21 18.77 9.17 -11.75
CA GLY A 21 18.89 9.75 -10.41
C GLY A 21 18.18 8.92 -9.34
N VAL A 22 18.60 9.06 -8.08
CA VAL A 22 17.98 8.37 -6.93
C VAL A 22 16.53 8.85 -6.78
N THR A 23 15.60 7.91 -6.56
CA THR A 23 14.18 8.25 -6.31
C THR A 23 14.07 9.01 -4.98
N PRO A 24 13.49 10.23 -4.94
CA PRO A 24 13.30 10.98 -3.71
C PRO A 24 12.49 10.20 -2.67
N ASP A 25 12.89 10.27 -1.39
CA ASP A 25 12.22 9.54 -0.30
C ASP A 25 10.72 9.87 -0.18
N SER A 26 10.32 11.10 -0.49
CA SER A 26 8.90 11.51 -0.49
C SER A 26 8.04 10.79 -1.54
N LEU A 27 8.67 10.19 -2.55
CA LEU A 27 8.03 9.37 -3.57
C LEU A 27 8.19 7.87 -3.30
N LEU A 28 8.96 7.49 -2.28
CA LEU A 28 9.07 6.11 -1.85
C LEU A 28 7.87 5.77 -0.98
N HIS A 29 7.06 4.84 -1.47
CA HIS A 29 5.98 4.25 -0.70
C HIS A 29 6.41 2.84 -0.28
N THR A 30 6.35 2.56 1.02
CA THR A 30 6.39 1.17 1.46
C THR A 30 5.11 0.51 0.96
N GLY A 31 5.20 -0.54 0.15
CA GLY A 31 4.06 -1.23 -0.48
C GLY A 31 3.01 -1.81 0.48
N ALA A 32 3.13 -1.57 1.77
CA ALA A 32 2.05 -1.72 2.73
C ALA A 32 1.03 -0.59 2.53
N SER A 33 0.13 -0.78 1.57
CA SER A 33 -1.11 0.00 1.44
C SER A 33 -1.75 0.25 2.81
N ASP A 34 -2.46 1.37 2.96
CA ASP A 34 -2.99 1.80 4.25
C ASP A 34 -3.82 0.73 4.97
N ASP A 35 -4.51 -0.12 4.20
CA ASP A 35 -5.24 -1.29 4.67
C ASP A 35 -4.78 -2.58 3.97
N PRO A 36 -4.27 -3.57 4.71
CA PRO A 36 -3.92 -4.86 4.14
C PRO A 36 -5.18 -5.64 3.76
N SER A 37 -5.15 -6.25 2.58
CA SER A 37 -6.23 -7.13 2.13
C SER A 37 -6.20 -8.48 2.87
N PRO A 38 -7.32 -9.21 2.92
CA PRO A 38 -7.33 -10.59 3.41
C PRO A 38 -6.31 -11.48 2.68
N GLU A 39 -6.14 -11.28 1.37
CA GLU A 39 -5.18 -11.98 0.54
C GLU A 39 -3.74 -11.72 1.00
N ASP A 40 -3.39 -10.47 1.29
CA ASP A 40 -2.06 -10.10 1.78
C ASP A 40 -1.74 -10.81 3.09
N LEU A 41 -2.71 -10.89 4.01
CA LEU A 41 -2.53 -11.56 5.29
C LEU A 41 -2.38 -13.08 5.13
N VAL A 42 -3.09 -13.70 4.19
CA VAL A 42 -2.92 -15.13 3.89
C VAL A 42 -1.51 -15.38 3.33
N LEU A 43 -1.09 -14.59 2.35
CA LEU A 43 0.22 -14.73 1.72
C LEU A 43 1.36 -14.49 2.71
N ALA A 44 1.27 -13.44 3.52
CA ALA A 44 2.22 -13.15 4.61
C ALA A 44 2.30 -14.28 5.64
N SER A 45 1.21 -15.04 5.82
CA SER A 45 1.17 -16.21 6.70
C SER A 45 1.70 -17.51 6.10
N GLY A 46 2.09 -17.50 4.82
CA GLY A 46 2.57 -18.68 4.10
C GLY A 46 1.49 -19.73 3.85
N ARG A 47 0.20 -19.34 3.83
CA ARG A 47 -0.93 -20.22 3.58
C ARG A 47 -1.43 -20.09 2.14
N ASP A 48 -2.09 -21.12 1.65
CA ASP A 48 -2.74 -21.09 0.34
C ASP A 48 -4.03 -20.24 0.36
N LEU A 49 -4.35 -19.62 -0.79
CA LEU A 49 -5.57 -18.85 -0.99
C LEU A 49 -6.76 -19.78 -1.21
N THR A 50 -7.44 -20.11 -0.13
CA THR A 50 -8.67 -20.90 -0.11
C THR A 50 -9.80 -20.08 0.51
N PRO A 51 -11.09 -20.42 0.25
CA PRO A 51 -12.21 -19.72 0.89
C PRO A 51 -12.12 -19.70 2.43
N GLN A 52 -11.60 -20.78 3.02
CA GLN A 52 -11.43 -20.91 4.46
C GLN A 52 -10.34 -19.99 5.02
N THR A 53 -9.19 -19.92 4.36
CA THR A 53 -8.06 -19.07 4.80
C THR A 53 -8.38 -17.60 4.59
N LEU A 54 -9.08 -17.24 3.52
CA LEU A 54 -9.58 -15.88 3.30
C LEU A 54 -10.58 -15.45 4.38
N GLU A 55 -11.48 -16.34 4.79
CA GLU A 55 -12.44 -16.03 5.85
C GLU A 55 -11.76 -15.87 7.21
N TRP A 56 -10.74 -16.69 7.49
CA TRP A 56 -9.87 -16.47 8.65
C TRP A 56 -9.20 -15.09 8.61
N ALA A 57 -8.66 -14.69 7.46
CA ALA A 57 -7.98 -13.41 7.29
C ALA A 57 -8.95 -12.22 7.46
N ARG A 58 -10.15 -12.28 6.87
CA ARG A 58 -11.21 -11.28 7.08
C ARG A 58 -11.53 -11.08 8.55
N ARG A 59 -11.76 -12.17 9.30
CA ARG A 59 -12.02 -12.09 10.75
C ARG A 59 -10.84 -11.55 11.53
N ARG A 60 -9.61 -11.85 11.11
CA ARG A 60 -8.39 -11.37 11.78
C ARG A 60 -8.22 -9.86 11.56
N LEU A 61 -8.38 -9.40 10.33
CA LEU A 61 -8.32 -7.98 9.97
C LEU A 61 -9.45 -7.19 10.62
N ALA A 62 -10.68 -7.73 10.69
CA ALA A 62 -11.78 -7.06 11.39
C ALA A 62 -11.51 -6.88 12.89
N ARG A 63 -10.74 -7.78 13.51
CA ARG A 63 -10.41 -7.73 14.94
C ARG A 63 -9.18 -6.89 15.26
N GLU A 64 -8.17 -6.92 14.39
CA GLU A 64 -6.84 -6.36 14.69
C GLU A 64 -6.41 -5.24 13.74
N GLY A 65 -7.19 -4.98 12.70
CA GLY A 65 -6.86 -4.04 11.64
C GLY A 65 -5.49 -4.34 11.04
N ARG A 66 -4.77 -3.26 10.72
CA ARG A 66 -3.42 -3.30 10.15
C ARG A 66 -2.42 -4.11 10.97
N SER A 67 -2.52 -4.07 12.30
CA SER A 67 -1.59 -4.77 13.19
C SER A 67 -1.63 -6.29 13.05
N ALA A 68 -2.62 -6.86 12.35
CA ALA A 68 -2.63 -8.28 12.00
C ALA A 68 -1.41 -8.69 11.16
N ILE A 69 -0.97 -7.83 10.23
CA ILE A 69 0.20 -8.07 9.38
C ILE A 69 1.48 -7.92 10.19
N ASP A 70 1.61 -6.84 10.96
CA ASP A 70 2.81 -6.58 11.76
C ASP A 70 3.09 -7.70 12.76
N LYS A 71 2.05 -8.35 13.30
CA LYS A 71 2.18 -9.52 14.18
C LYS A 71 2.48 -10.83 13.46
N GLN A 72 2.17 -10.90 12.17
CA GLN A 72 2.34 -12.11 11.38
C GLN A 72 3.75 -12.19 10.79
N LEU A 73 4.36 -11.05 10.49
CA LEU A 73 5.73 -10.96 10.01
C LEU A 73 6.71 -11.12 11.21
N PRO A 74 7.86 -11.79 10.99
CA PRO A 74 8.90 -11.97 12.01
C PRO A 74 9.59 -10.66 12.40
#